data_AF-A0A959TAE6-F1
#
_entry.id   AF-A0A959TAE6-F1
#
_cell.length_a   1.000
_cell.length_b   1.000
_cell.length_c   1.000
_cell.angle_alpha   90.00
_cell.angle_beta   90.00
_cell.angle_gamma   90.00
#
_symmetry.space_group_name_H-M   'P 1'
#
loop_
_entity.id
_entity.type
_entity.pdbx_description
1 polymer ?
#
loop_
_entity_poly.entity_id
_entity_poly.type
_entity_poly.pdbx_seq_one_letter_code
_entity_poly.pdbx_strand_id
1 'polypeptide(L)'
;GAHAEAIRHVLDRYEEQVPGFKRPKVCFAIGRLSTGGTVSRGWILIGAEIVCADSTTDVHELNAWLRSVLRPTSQELAFVAHEAVHTRQRKGPRLVWGYLTHRLLLMSHLEGTADLVAREVAGITINEAVHAYGRAHEAELWAEFRGQMKGNDISGWLYQGPRSTDRPADLGYFMGERIAARYYALEPDKRRALRVLLRGGAARKVLRKGGYAGP
;
A
#
# COMPACT_ATOMS: atom_id res chain seq x y z
N GLY A 1 0.81 -27.13 2.45
CA GLY A 1 2.17 -26.77 2.92
C GLY A 1 2.12 -25.54 3.79
N ALA A 2 3.15 -25.30 4.59
CA ALA A 2 3.20 -24.25 5.61
C ALA A 2 2.88 -22.83 5.07
N HIS A 3 3.43 -22.44 3.91
CA HIS A 3 3.15 -21.12 3.31
C HIS A 3 1.66 -20.92 2.97
N ALA A 4 0.98 -21.94 2.44
CA ALA A 4 -0.45 -21.86 2.14
C ALA A 4 -1.31 -21.75 3.42
N GLU A 5 -0.83 -22.28 4.54
CA GLU A 5 -1.48 -22.10 5.84
C GLU A 5 -1.26 -20.70 6.40
N ALA A 6 -0.04 -20.17 6.33
CA ALA A 6 0.25 -18.79 6.72
C ALA A 6 -0.58 -17.77 5.89
N ILE A 7 -0.72 -17.98 4.59
CA ILE A 7 -1.60 -17.16 3.73
C ILE A 7 -3.06 -17.24 4.16
N ARG A 8 -3.56 -18.45 4.47
CA ARG A 8 -4.93 -18.62 4.98
C ARG A 8 -5.12 -17.87 6.30
N HIS A 9 -4.15 -17.97 7.20
CA HIS A 9 -4.18 -17.26 8.48
C HIS A 9 -4.24 -15.75 8.31
N VAL A 10 -3.46 -15.18 7.39
CA VAL A 10 -3.56 -13.75 7.05
C VAL A 10 -4.99 -13.41 6.63
N LEU A 11 -5.58 -14.17 5.70
CA LEU A 11 -6.95 -13.90 5.23
C LEU A 11 -8.01 -14.12 6.31
N ASP A 12 -7.80 -15.05 7.26
CA ASP A 12 -8.70 -15.25 8.42
C ASP A 12 -8.75 -13.96 9.26
N ARG A 13 -7.60 -13.31 9.50
CA ARG A 13 -7.56 -12.01 10.20
C ARG A 13 -8.42 -10.94 9.54
N TYR A 14 -8.40 -10.89 8.20
CA TYR A 14 -9.21 -9.93 7.44
C TYR A 14 -10.70 -10.23 7.55
N GLU A 15 -11.12 -11.50 7.47
CA GLU A 15 -12.52 -11.90 7.63
C GLU A 15 -13.09 -11.52 8.99
N GLU A 16 -12.30 -11.68 10.05
CA GLU A 16 -12.73 -11.32 11.41
C GLU A 16 -12.80 -9.81 11.66
N GLN A 17 -11.82 -9.06 11.17
CA GLN A 17 -11.63 -7.66 11.58
C GLN A 17 -12.18 -6.65 10.59
N VAL A 18 -12.20 -6.97 9.28
CA VAL A 18 -12.56 -6.01 8.23
C VAL A 18 -14.03 -6.17 7.84
N PRO A 19 -14.90 -5.18 8.11
CA PRO A 19 -16.33 -5.31 7.86
C PRO A 19 -16.66 -5.61 6.39
N GLY A 20 -17.41 -6.69 6.16
CA GLY A 20 -17.85 -7.13 4.84
C GLY A 20 -16.70 -7.56 3.93
N PHE A 21 -15.58 -8.02 4.50
CA PHE A 21 -14.51 -8.67 3.75
C PHE A 21 -15.04 -9.93 3.06
N LYS A 22 -14.70 -10.10 1.79
CA LYS A 22 -14.99 -11.30 1.01
C LYS A 22 -13.65 -11.92 0.67
N ARG A 23 -13.40 -13.13 1.19
CA ARG A 23 -12.12 -13.82 0.97
C ARG A 23 -11.78 -13.91 -0.51
N PRO A 24 -10.67 -13.31 -0.95
CA PRO A 24 -10.21 -13.45 -2.31
C PRO A 24 -9.53 -14.79 -2.52
N LYS A 25 -9.46 -15.21 -3.78
CA LYS A 25 -8.53 -16.28 -4.19
C LYS A 25 -7.15 -15.68 -4.37
N VAL A 26 -6.10 -16.44 -4.05
CA VAL A 26 -4.71 -16.02 -4.22
C VAL A 26 -4.08 -16.85 -5.32
N CYS A 27 -3.50 -16.18 -6.31
CA CYS A 27 -2.77 -16.81 -7.41
C CYS A 27 -1.34 -16.28 -7.43
N PHE A 28 -0.37 -17.19 -7.46
CA PHE A 28 1.03 -16.87 -7.70
C PHE A 28 1.31 -17.15 -9.17
N ALA A 29 1.73 -16.12 -9.90
CA ALA A 29 2.01 -16.19 -11.33
C ALA A 29 3.42 -15.65 -11.59
N ILE A 30 4.06 -16.16 -12.66
CA ILE A 30 5.34 -15.63 -13.14
C ILE A 30 5.04 -14.60 -14.22
N GLY A 31 5.43 -13.36 -13.96
CA GLY A 31 5.23 -12.21 -14.83
C GLY A 31 6.49 -11.77 -15.58
N ARG A 32 6.52 -10.47 -15.90
CA ARG A 32 7.63 -9.80 -16.62
C ARG A 32 8.48 -8.92 -15.69
N LEU A 33 8.55 -9.26 -14.39
CA LEU A 33 9.26 -8.47 -13.37
C LEU A 33 8.77 -7.02 -13.27
N SER A 34 7.46 -6.80 -13.46
CA SER A 34 6.87 -5.46 -13.52
C SER A 34 6.00 -5.09 -12.31
N THR A 35 5.55 -6.07 -11.54
CA THR A 35 4.67 -5.86 -10.37
C THR A 35 4.79 -7.04 -9.41
N GLY A 36 4.92 -6.77 -8.11
CA GLY A 36 4.90 -7.81 -7.09
C GLY A 36 3.48 -8.29 -6.74
N GLY A 37 2.46 -7.45 -6.94
CA GLY A 37 1.08 -7.75 -6.55
C GLY A 37 0.06 -6.87 -7.29
N THR A 38 -1.12 -7.44 -7.55
CA THR A 38 -2.30 -6.68 -7.97
C THR A 38 -3.59 -7.44 -7.67
N VAL A 39 -4.73 -6.80 -7.87
CA VAL A 39 -6.06 -7.42 -7.67
C VAL A 39 -6.92 -7.40 -8.93
N SER A 40 -7.65 -8.47 -9.18
CA SER A 40 -8.61 -8.56 -10.27
C SER A 40 -9.78 -9.48 -9.93
N ARG A 41 -11.02 -8.96 -10.00
CA ARG A 41 -12.26 -9.75 -9.92
C ARG A 41 -12.30 -10.80 -8.77
N GLY A 42 -11.91 -10.39 -7.55
CA GLY A 42 -11.89 -11.28 -6.38
C GLY A 42 -10.65 -12.17 -6.28
N TRP A 43 -9.63 -11.90 -7.11
CA TRP A 43 -8.32 -12.50 -7.03
C TRP A 43 -7.29 -11.49 -6.53
N ILE A 44 -6.38 -11.96 -5.70
CA ILE A 44 -5.04 -11.41 -5.51
C ILE A 44 -4.12 -12.16 -6.46
N LEU A 45 -3.37 -11.41 -7.26
CA LEU A 45 -2.38 -11.92 -8.21
C LEU A 45 -1.00 -11.49 -7.73
N ILE A 46 -0.16 -12.44 -7.36
CA ILE A 46 1.19 -12.21 -6.85
C ILE A 46 2.21 -12.58 -7.93
N GLY A 47 3.13 -11.67 -8.23
CA GLY A 47 4.29 -11.92 -9.08
C GLY A 47 5.32 -12.75 -8.31
N ALA A 48 5.27 -14.07 -8.48
CA ALA A 48 6.10 -15.02 -7.74
C ALA A 48 7.60 -14.78 -7.98
N GLU A 49 7.96 -14.34 -9.19
CA GLU A 49 9.34 -14.04 -9.56
C GLU A 49 9.94 -12.86 -8.79
N ILE A 50 9.08 -11.97 -8.25
CA ILE A 50 9.51 -10.85 -7.41
C ILE A 50 9.40 -11.21 -5.93
N VAL A 51 8.21 -11.66 -5.54
CA VAL A 51 7.82 -11.74 -4.13
C VAL A 51 8.43 -12.94 -3.42
N CYS A 52 8.73 -14.01 -4.16
CA CYS A 52 9.38 -15.20 -3.63
C CYS A 52 10.90 -15.21 -3.81
N ALA A 53 11.49 -14.11 -4.32
CA ALA A 53 12.93 -13.99 -4.42
C ALA A 53 13.57 -14.12 -3.02
N ASP A 54 14.67 -14.87 -2.95
CA ASP A 54 15.39 -15.19 -1.73
C ASP A 54 16.91 -15.10 -1.97
N SER A 55 17.71 -15.51 -0.98
CA SER A 55 19.18 -15.47 -1.08
C SER A 55 19.76 -16.38 -2.15
N THR A 56 18.96 -17.28 -2.74
CA THR A 56 19.36 -18.18 -3.82
C THR A 56 19.02 -17.63 -5.22
N THR A 57 18.30 -16.51 -5.28
CA THR A 57 17.94 -15.87 -6.56
C THR A 57 19.14 -15.15 -7.16
N ASP A 58 19.55 -15.57 -8.37
CA ASP A 58 20.63 -14.90 -9.10
C ASP A 58 20.13 -13.58 -9.72
N VAL A 59 20.78 -12.48 -9.34
CA VAL A 59 20.45 -11.12 -9.80
C VAL A 59 21.64 -10.43 -10.48
N HIS A 60 22.75 -11.13 -10.74
CA HIS A 60 24.01 -10.54 -11.20
C HIS A 60 23.93 -9.91 -12.60
N GLU A 61 23.02 -10.37 -13.45
CA GLU A 61 22.82 -9.81 -14.80
C GLU A 61 21.73 -8.73 -14.85
N LEU A 62 21.04 -8.47 -13.74
CA LEU A 62 19.92 -7.55 -13.69
C LEU A 62 20.37 -6.10 -13.49
N ASN A 63 19.54 -5.15 -13.92
CA ASN A 63 19.79 -3.72 -13.68
C ASN A 63 19.63 -3.36 -12.19
N ALA A 64 20.14 -2.18 -11.80
CA ALA A 64 20.16 -1.74 -10.40
C ALA A 64 18.76 -1.68 -9.76
N TRP A 65 17.74 -1.33 -10.53
CA TRP A 65 16.36 -1.31 -10.04
C TRP A 65 15.83 -2.72 -9.77
N LEU A 66 16.02 -3.67 -10.68
CA LEU A 66 15.61 -5.06 -10.48
C LEU A 66 16.33 -5.69 -9.29
N ARG A 67 17.63 -5.44 -9.10
CA ARG A 67 18.37 -5.90 -7.91
C ARG A 67 17.81 -5.32 -6.61
N SER A 68 17.33 -4.08 -6.64
CA SER A 68 16.79 -3.44 -5.43
C SER A 68 15.40 -3.94 -5.05
N VAL A 69 14.63 -4.45 -6.03
CA VAL A 69 13.28 -5.01 -5.87
C VAL A 69 13.32 -6.51 -5.56
N LEU A 70 14.24 -7.27 -6.15
CA LEU A 70 14.45 -8.70 -5.89
C LEU A 70 15.31 -8.91 -4.64
N ARG A 71 14.74 -8.55 -3.49
CA ARG A 71 15.42 -8.67 -2.19
C ARG A 71 15.30 -10.10 -1.64
N PRO A 72 16.33 -10.60 -0.94
CA PRO A 72 16.38 -11.97 -0.44
C PRO A 72 15.57 -12.14 0.86
N THR A 73 14.32 -11.71 0.85
CA THR A 73 13.39 -11.83 1.97
C THR A 73 12.06 -12.17 1.35
N SER A 74 11.62 -13.42 1.36
CA SER A 74 10.31 -13.78 0.80
C SER A 74 9.22 -12.91 1.44
N GLN A 75 8.45 -12.18 0.62
CA GLN A 75 7.49 -11.15 1.07
C GLN A 75 6.04 -11.56 0.82
N GLU A 76 5.77 -12.85 0.58
CA GLU A 76 4.46 -13.33 0.12
C GLU A 76 3.34 -12.96 1.08
N LEU A 77 3.58 -13.04 2.38
CA LEU A 77 2.57 -12.67 3.38
C LEU A 77 2.31 -11.16 3.39
N ALA A 78 3.35 -10.35 3.22
CA ALA A 78 3.24 -8.90 3.16
C ALA A 78 2.47 -8.44 1.93
N PHE A 79 2.79 -8.98 0.76
CA PHE A 79 2.05 -8.68 -0.46
C PHE A 79 0.61 -9.19 -0.39
N VAL A 80 0.35 -10.41 0.12
CA VAL A 80 -1.04 -10.88 0.28
C VAL A 80 -1.84 -9.99 1.23
N ALA A 81 -1.25 -9.56 2.36
CA ALA A 81 -1.92 -8.65 3.29
C ALA A 81 -2.21 -7.30 2.61
N HIS A 82 -1.23 -6.70 1.93
CA HIS A 82 -1.39 -5.46 1.18
C HIS A 82 -2.49 -5.56 0.13
N GLU A 83 -2.41 -6.54 -0.76
CA GLU A 83 -3.35 -6.71 -1.86
C GLU A 83 -4.75 -7.08 -1.38
N ALA A 84 -4.90 -7.77 -0.23
CA ALA A 84 -6.20 -8.04 0.38
C ALA A 84 -6.97 -6.73 0.65
N VAL A 85 -6.28 -5.65 0.99
CA VAL A 85 -6.90 -4.32 1.20
C VAL A 85 -7.46 -3.78 -0.11
N HIS A 86 -6.72 -3.87 -1.22
CA HIS A 86 -7.16 -3.39 -2.52
C HIS A 86 -8.42 -4.11 -3.03
N THR A 87 -8.65 -5.37 -2.65
CA THR A 87 -9.92 -6.07 -2.96
C THR A 87 -11.14 -5.39 -2.32
N ARG A 88 -10.94 -4.64 -1.24
CA ARG A 88 -11.99 -3.93 -0.51
C ARG A 88 -12.13 -2.48 -0.90
N GLN A 89 -11.12 -1.89 -1.53
CA GLN A 89 -11.14 -0.50 -1.97
C GLN A 89 -12.18 -0.29 -3.06
N ARG A 90 -13.33 0.26 -2.65
CA ARG A 90 -14.51 0.35 -3.51
C ARG A 90 -14.27 1.29 -4.68
N LYS A 91 -14.43 0.75 -5.90
CA LYS A 91 -14.57 1.53 -7.14
C LYS A 91 -15.90 2.31 -7.13
N GLY A 92 -15.90 3.49 -7.70
CA GLY A 92 -17.11 4.31 -7.84
C GLY A 92 -16.83 5.76 -8.24
N PRO A 93 -17.88 6.59 -8.42
CA PRO A 93 -17.75 7.94 -8.98
C PRO A 93 -16.78 8.85 -8.22
N ARG A 94 -16.74 8.73 -6.88
CA ARG A 94 -15.82 9.52 -6.05
C ARG A 94 -14.35 9.17 -6.28
N LEU A 95 -14.04 7.90 -6.55
CA LEU A 95 -12.68 7.48 -6.88
C LEU A 95 -12.29 8.05 -8.25
N VAL A 96 -13.18 7.93 -9.26
CA VAL A 96 -12.93 8.48 -10.60
C VAL A 96 -12.72 10.00 -10.53
N TRP A 97 -13.60 10.71 -9.83
CA TRP A 97 -13.45 12.14 -9.63
C TRP A 97 -12.15 12.49 -8.91
N GLY A 98 -11.74 11.70 -7.91
CA GLY A 98 -10.48 11.93 -7.23
C GLY A 98 -9.27 11.71 -8.11
N TYR A 99 -9.33 10.69 -8.97
CA TYR A 99 -8.29 10.39 -9.93
C TYR A 99 -8.09 11.53 -10.94
N LEU A 100 -9.16 12.25 -11.29
CA LEU A 100 -9.13 13.38 -12.22
C LEU A 100 -8.77 14.72 -11.56
N THR A 101 -8.93 14.86 -10.23
CA THR A 101 -8.86 16.19 -9.57
C THR A 101 -7.85 16.30 -8.44
N HIS A 102 -7.30 15.19 -7.94
CA HIS A 102 -6.30 15.15 -6.87
C HIS A 102 -5.63 13.77 -6.83
N ARG A 103 -5.12 13.32 -7.99
CA ARG A 103 -4.60 11.97 -8.18
C ARG A 103 -3.50 11.63 -7.16
N LEU A 104 -2.63 12.58 -6.82
CA LEU A 104 -1.54 12.33 -5.87
C LEU A 104 -2.08 11.97 -4.48
N LEU A 105 -2.98 12.78 -3.92
CA LEU A 105 -3.62 12.48 -2.64
C LEU A 105 -4.43 11.19 -2.69
N LEU A 106 -5.16 10.95 -3.79
CA LEU A 106 -5.97 9.74 -3.94
C LEU A 106 -5.09 8.48 -3.94
N MET A 107 -4.10 8.40 -4.82
CA MET A 107 -3.28 7.20 -4.98
C MET A 107 -2.45 6.94 -3.72
N SER A 108 -1.87 7.99 -3.12
CA SER A 108 -1.17 7.87 -1.84
C SER A 108 -2.09 7.33 -0.75
N HIS A 109 -3.33 7.83 -0.67
CA HIS A 109 -4.32 7.29 0.27
C HIS A 109 -4.64 5.81 0.02
N LEU A 110 -4.76 5.37 -1.24
CA LEU A 110 -5.05 3.97 -1.55
C LEU A 110 -3.90 3.06 -1.10
N GLU A 111 -2.68 3.39 -1.47
CA GLU A 111 -1.49 2.60 -1.14
C GLU A 111 -1.17 2.63 0.36
N GLY A 112 -1.12 3.82 0.96
CA GLY A 112 -0.84 3.96 2.38
C GLY A 112 -1.93 3.39 3.29
N THR A 113 -3.18 3.33 2.83
CA THR A 113 -4.24 2.58 3.54
C THR A 113 -3.99 1.09 3.48
N ALA A 114 -3.44 0.57 2.37
CA ALA A 114 -3.10 -0.84 2.27
C ALA A 114 -1.97 -1.22 3.24
N ASP A 115 -0.90 -0.42 3.30
CA ASP A 115 0.19 -0.57 4.29
C ASP A 115 -0.35 -0.52 5.73
N LEU A 116 -1.15 0.50 6.07
CA LEU A 116 -1.73 0.65 7.41
C LEU A 116 -2.60 -0.55 7.78
N VAL A 117 -3.53 -0.94 6.92
CA VAL A 117 -4.49 -1.99 7.26
C VAL A 117 -3.80 -3.35 7.33
N ALA A 118 -2.80 -3.63 6.50
CA ALA A 118 -1.96 -4.82 6.64
C ALA A 118 -1.30 -4.89 8.02
N ARG A 119 -0.75 -3.76 8.49
CA ARG A 119 -0.14 -3.67 9.82
C ARG A 119 -1.15 -3.85 10.94
N GLU A 120 -2.28 -3.15 10.90
CA GLU A 120 -3.28 -3.17 11.99
C GLU A 120 -4.10 -4.48 12.03
N VAL A 121 -4.37 -5.10 10.90
CA VAL A 121 -5.22 -6.31 10.83
C VAL A 121 -4.40 -7.59 10.91
N ALA A 122 -3.29 -7.66 10.17
CA ALA A 122 -2.50 -8.87 10.05
C ALA A 122 -1.18 -8.83 10.82
N GLY A 123 -0.81 -7.69 11.42
CA GLY A 123 0.48 -7.54 12.10
C GLY A 123 1.67 -7.58 11.15
N ILE A 124 1.44 -7.35 9.85
CA ILE A 124 2.46 -7.46 8.82
C ILE A 124 2.75 -6.08 8.25
N THR A 125 4.02 -5.69 8.29
CA THR A 125 4.49 -4.44 7.68
C THR A 125 5.11 -4.74 6.31
N ILE A 126 4.73 -3.93 5.32
CA ILE A 126 5.32 -3.88 3.99
C ILE A 126 6.08 -2.55 3.84
N ASN A 127 7.04 -2.49 2.92
CA ASN A 127 7.78 -1.26 2.60
C ASN A 127 8.56 -0.65 3.78
N GLU A 128 9.04 -1.46 4.74
CA GLU A 128 9.67 -0.96 5.98
C GLU A 128 10.81 0.03 5.71
N ALA A 129 11.61 -0.17 4.67
CA ALA A 129 12.68 0.77 4.30
C ALA A 129 12.15 2.16 3.91
N VAL A 130 11.04 2.23 3.18
CA VAL A 130 10.37 3.49 2.81
C VAL A 130 9.81 4.16 4.07
N HIS A 131 9.17 3.38 4.94
CA HIS A 131 8.62 3.89 6.20
C HIS A 131 9.69 4.38 7.16
N ALA A 132 10.82 3.68 7.27
CA ALA A 132 11.95 4.08 8.11
C ALA A 132 12.52 5.44 7.68
N TYR A 133 12.78 5.61 6.38
CA TYR A 133 13.20 6.90 5.84
C TYR A 133 12.12 7.98 6.04
N GLY A 134 10.86 7.64 5.75
CA GLY A 134 9.73 8.55 5.90
C GLY A 134 9.59 9.12 7.31
N ARG A 135 9.70 8.26 8.34
CA ARG A 135 9.64 8.68 9.76
C ARG A 135 10.77 9.64 10.12
N ALA A 136 11.97 9.42 9.59
CA ALA A 136 13.11 10.29 9.85
C ALA A 136 12.97 11.69 9.19
N HIS A 137 12.17 11.80 8.12
CA HIS A 137 12.02 13.02 7.31
C HIS A 137 10.57 13.51 7.23
N GLU A 138 9.71 13.12 8.19
CA GLU A 138 8.25 13.27 8.07
C GLU A 138 7.81 14.73 7.88
N ALA A 139 8.45 15.66 8.60
CA ALA A 139 8.11 17.08 8.52
C ALA A 139 8.41 17.69 7.13
N GLU A 140 9.57 17.36 6.57
CA GLU A 140 10.01 17.82 5.24
C GLU A 140 9.13 17.24 4.14
N LEU A 141 8.92 15.91 4.19
CA LEU A 141 8.06 15.20 3.25
C LEU A 141 6.62 15.72 3.31
N TRP A 142 6.09 16.00 4.51
CA TRP A 142 4.77 16.59 4.64
C TRP A 142 4.69 17.98 4.03
N ALA A 143 5.69 18.85 4.26
CA ALA A 143 5.71 20.19 3.69
C ALA A 143 5.66 20.15 2.15
N GLU A 144 6.47 19.30 1.53
CA GLU A 144 6.50 19.07 0.08
C GLU A 144 5.18 18.47 -0.42
N PHE A 145 4.74 17.36 0.19
CA PHE A 145 3.53 16.64 -0.19
C PHE A 145 2.30 17.55 -0.10
N ARG A 146 2.17 18.32 0.98
CA ARG A 146 1.04 19.25 1.18
C ARG A 146 0.92 20.27 0.06
N GLY A 147 2.05 20.75 -0.47
CA GLY A 147 2.09 21.68 -1.60
C GLY A 147 1.60 21.07 -2.91
N GLN A 148 1.76 19.75 -3.08
CA GLN A 148 1.51 19.05 -4.34
C GLN A 148 0.25 18.18 -4.34
N MET A 149 -0.21 17.69 -3.19
CA MET A 149 -1.19 16.59 -3.05
C MET A 149 -2.55 16.85 -3.72
N LYS A 150 -2.91 18.11 -3.93
CA LYS A 150 -4.16 18.49 -4.62
C LYS A 150 -4.04 18.38 -6.15
N GLY A 151 -2.84 18.20 -6.68
CA GLY A 151 -2.56 18.01 -8.10
C GLY A 151 -2.66 16.55 -8.55
N ASN A 152 -2.37 16.36 -9.84
CA ASN A 152 -2.47 15.05 -10.50
C ASN A 152 -1.11 14.43 -10.86
N ASP A 153 -0.01 15.17 -10.69
CA ASP A 153 1.32 14.63 -10.88
C ASP A 153 1.69 13.72 -9.70
N ILE A 154 2.00 12.47 -10.01
CA ILE A 154 2.41 11.45 -9.04
C ILE A 154 3.90 11.09 -9.18
N SER A 155 4.57 11.62 -10.20
CA SER A 155 5.83 11.10 -10.71
C SER A 155 7.02 11.25 -9.76
N GLY A 156 6.92 12.15 -8.78
CA GLY A 156 7.89 12.34 -7.69
C GLY A 156 7.58 11.59 -6.39
N TRP A 157 6.44 10.89 -6.34
CA TRP A 157 5.91 10.26 -5.11
C TRP A 157 5.57 8.78 -5.24
N LEU A 158 5.13 8.34 -6.42
CA LEU A 158 4.63 6.99 -6.67
C LEU A 158 5.19 6.42 -7.97
N TYR A 159 5.56 5.14 -7.92
CA TYR A 159 6.00 4.29 -9.02
C TYR A 159 7.22 4.84 -9.77
N GLN A 160 8.12 5.50 -9.04
CA GLN A 160 9.31 6.16 -9.56
C GLN A 160 10.61 5.41 -9.28
N GLY A 161 10.54 4.12 -8.93
CA GLY A 161 11.68 3.25 -8.62
C GLY A 161 12.93 3.49 -9.48
N PRO A 162 12.87 3.30 -10.81
CA PRO A 162 14.05 3.48 -11.68
C PRO A 162 14.58 4.91 -11.78
N ARG A 163 13.78 5.92 -11.41
CA ARG A 163 14.10 7.36 -11.54
C ARG A 163 14.51 8.00 -10.22
N SER A 164 14.28 7.34 -9.09
CA SER A 164 14.58 7.88 -7.76
C SER A 164 16.06 7.65 -7.42
N THR A 165 16.82 8.72 -7.21
CA THR A 165 18.26 8.64 -6.90
C THR A 165 18.57 9.09 -5.47
N ASP A 166 17.97 10.19 -5.02
CA ASP A 166 18.41 10.90 -3.81
C ASP A 166 17.59 10.53 -2.56
N ARG A 167 16.48 9.82 -2.77
CA ARG A 167 15.57 9.33 -1.73
C ARG A 167 14.90 8.04 -2.17
N PRO A 168 14.35 7.24 -1.23
CA PRO A 168 13.55 6.07 -1.58
C PRO A 168 12.42 6.44 -2.54
N ALA A 169 12.15 5.56 -3.49
CA ALA A 169 10.94 5.65 -4.30
C ALA A 169 9.69 5.42 -3.43
N ASP A 170 8.51 5.70 -3.99
CA ASP A 170 7.22 5.34 -3.40
C ASP A 170 6.93 5.98 -2.02
N LEU A 171 7.54 7.14 -1.70
CA LEU A 171 7.25 7.90 -0.48
C LEU A 171 5.79 8.37 -0.36
N GLY A 172 5.00 8.33 -1.45
CA GLY A 172 3.56 8.51 -1.40
C GLY A 172 2.85 7.44 -0.54
N TYR A 173 3.38 6.21 -0.44
CA TYR A 173 2.86 5.15 0.43
C TYR A 173 2.97 5.59 1.90
N PHE A 174 4.15 6.06 2.30
CA PHE A 174 4.39 6.61 3.63
C PHE A 174 3.44 7.78 3.94
N MET A 175 3.36 8.79 3.05
CA MET A 175 2.48 9.94 3.28
C MET A 175 1.00 9.54 3.40
N GLY A 176 0.56 8.61 2.56
CA GLY A 176 -0.78 8.04 2.63
C GLY A 176 -1.04 7.31 3.95
N GLU A 177 -0.07 6.52 4.41
CA GLU A 177 -0.13 5.76 5.66
C GLU A 177 -0.26 6.71 6.84
N ARG A 178 0.56 7.76 6.92
CA ARG A 178 0.50 8.76 8.00
C ARG A 178 -0.84 9.46 8.09
N ILE A 179 -1.39 9.87 6.94
CA ILE A 179 -2.73 10.49 6.86
C ILE A 179 -3.80 9.49 7.32
N ALA A 180 -3.74 8.25 6.85
CA ALA A 180 -4.69 7.20 7.21
C ALA A 180 -4.60 6.82 8.71
N ALA A 181 -3.38 6.68 9.23
CA ALA A 181 -3.07 6.30 10.61
C ALA A 181 -3.58 7.36 11.58
N ARG A 182 -3.40 8.64 11.23
CA ARG A 182 -3.94 9.74 12.04
C ARG A 182 -5.47 9.69 12.12
N TYR A 183 -6.16 9.47 11.00
CA TYR A 183 -7.61 9.30 11.02
C TYR A 183 -8.04 8.05 11.81
N TYR A 184 -7.34 6.93 11.62
CA TYR A 184 -7.60 5.69 12.33
C TYR A 184 -7.45 5.85 13.84
N ALA A 185 -6.40 6.54 14.30
CA ALA A 185 -6.15 6.80 15.71
C ALA A 185 -7.28 7.63 16.36
N LEU A 186 -7.76 8.67 15.67
CA LEU A 186 -8.79 9.58 16.19
C LEU A 186 -10.21 9.00 16.18
N GLU A 187 -10.50 8.00 15.34
CA GLU A 187 -11.82 7.36 15.32
C GLU A 187 -11.94 6.30 16.43
N PRO A 188 -12.87 6.43 17.40
CA PRO A 188 -13.02 5.46 18.48
C PRO A 188 -13.52 4.09 17.99
N ASP A 189 -14.46 4.08 17.03
CA ASP A 189 -14.94 2.85 16.40
C ASP A 189 -13.98 2.43 15.27
N LYS A 190 -13.07 1.49 15.57
CA LYS A 190 -12.10 1.00 14.58
C LYS A 190 -12.75 0.30 13.38
N ARG A 191 -13.91 -0.34 13.56
CA ARG A 191 -14.66 -0.91 12.42
C ARG A 191 -15.21 0.20 11.54
N ARG A 192 -15.64 1.34 12.10
CA ARG A 192 -16.01 2.53 11.32
C ARG A 192 -14.82 3.15 10.63
N ALA A 193 -13.67 3.22 11.29
CA ALA A 193 -12.43 3.73 10.70
C ALA A 193 -12.08 2.93 9.43
N LEU A 194 -12.04 1.60 9.54
CA LEU A 194 -11.79 0.70 8.41
C LEU A 194 -12.82 0.88 7.29
N ARG A 195 -14.12 0.98 7.61
CA ARG A 195 -15.18 1.25 6.60
C ARG A 195 -14.99 2.56 5.86
N VAL A 196 -14.34 3.56 6.45
CA VAL A 196 -14.08 4.85 5.80
C VAL A 196 -12.79 4.80 4.98
N LEU A 197 -11.70 4.26 5.55
CA LEU A 197 -10.42 4.11 4.87
C LEU A 197 -10.53 3.24 3.61
N LEU A 198 -11.32 2.17 3.66
CA LEU A 198 -11.53 1.26 2.51
C LEU A 198 -12.48 1.82 1.44
N ARG A 199 -13.01 3.05 1.60
CA ARG A 199 -13.74 3.71 0.51
C ARG A 199 -12.73 4.42 -0.36
N GLY A 200 -12.43 3.87 -1.53
CA GLY A 200 -11.33 4.35 -2.36
C GLY A 200 -11.34 5.86 -2.65
N GLY A 201 -12.50 6.49 -2.80
CA GLY A 201 -12.62 7.95 -2.98
C GLY A 201 -12.65 8.79 -1.69
N ALA A 202 -12.18 8.30 -0.54
CA ALA A 202 -12.30 8.98 0.75
C ALA A 202 -11.10 9.86 1.13
N ALA A 203 -10.05 9.94 0.30
CA ALA A 203 -8.78 10.59 0.62
C ALA A 203 -8.93 12.00 1.25
N ARG A 204 -9.70 12.91 0.63
CA ARG A 204 -9.95 14.26 1.20
C ARG A 204 -10.70 14.22 2.54
N LYS A 205 -11.64 13.28 2.71
CA LYS A 205 -12.39 13.13 3.96
C LYS A 205 -11.45 12.67 5.07
N VAL A 206 -10.62 11.66 4.79
CA VAL A 206 -9.64 11.09 5.71
C VAL A 206 -8.64 12.16 6.13
N LEU A 207 -8.06 12.89 5.17
CA LEU A 207 -7.16 14.01 5.45
C LEU A 207 -7.78 15.06 6.39
N ARG A 208 -8.97 15.56 6.05
CA ARG A 208 -9.65 16.59 6.84
C ARG A 208 -10.06 16.10 8.23
N LYS A 209 -10.61 14.90 8.33
CA LYS A 209 -11.11 14.36 9.62
C LYS A 209 -9.97 13.79 10.49
N GLY A 210 -8.85 13.41 9.89
CA GLY A 210 -7.64 13.05 10.63
C GLY A 210 -6.89 14.27 11.18
N GLY A 211 -7.13 15.47 10.66
CA GLY A 211 -6.42 16.66 11.13
C GLY A 211 -4.91 16.60 10.91
N TYR A 212 -4.44 15.75 9.98
CA TYR A 212 -3.01 15.64 9.65
C TYR A 212 -2.48 16.95 9.05
N ALA A 213 -3.36 17.72 8.39
CA ALA A 213 -3.01 19.02 7.85
C ALA A 213 -2.97 20.16 8.88
N GLY A 214 -3.22 19.87 10.16
CA GLY A 214 -3.52 20.88 11.17
C GLY A 214 -4.99 21.32 11.14
N PRO A 215 -5.39 22.20 12.07
CA PRO A 215 -6.71 22.84 12.08
C PRO A 215 -6.96 23.72 10.84
#